data_AF-A0AAN8EXB3-F1
#
_entry.id   AF-A0AAN8EXB3-F1
#
_cell.length_a   1.000
_cell.length_b   1.000
_cell.length_c   1.000
_cell.angle_alpha   90.00
_cell.angle_beta   90.00
_cell.angle_gamma   90.00
#
_symmetry.space_group_name_H-M   'P 1'
#
loop_
_entity.id
_entity.type
_entity.pdbx_description
1 polymer ?
#
loop_
_entity_poly.entity_id
_entity_poly.type
_entity_poly.pdbx_seq_one_letter_code
_entity_poly.pdbx_strand_id
1 'polypeptide(L)'
;MVTLYMARTSAWQCGIGPISSAISYAIAFPSDSVEVDKCCSEHDTLIDNLHMSREEADRLFCQCLATKDRWYIRNVVKPLFCTTVTLYTKWFASSPAKASNNTFIPRGTR
;
A
#
# COMPACT_ATOMS: atom_id res chain seq x y z
N MET A 1 33.61 -10.27 -7.55
CA MET A 1 32.52 -10.17 -6.57
C MET A 1 32.11 -8.71 -6.45
N VAL A 2 30.96 -8.34 -6.98
CA VAL A 2 30.39 -7.00 -6.77
C VAL A 2 29.56 -7.08 -5.49
N THR A 3 30.13 -6.60 -4.39
CA THR A 3 29.42 -6.49 -3.11
C THR A 3 28.50 -5.28 -3.18
N LEU A 4 27.24 -5.51 -3.55
CA LEU A 4 26.18 -4.53 -3.38
C LEU A 4 25.91 -4.37 -1.88
N TYR A 5 26.43 -3.29 -1.30
CA TYR A 5 26.05 -2.85 0.03
C TYR A 5 24.58 -2.44 -0.01
N MET A 6 23.69 -3.37 0.29
CA MET A 6 22.31 -3.06 0.66
C MET A 6 22.38 -2.35 2.01
N ALA A 7 22.53 -1.02 1.98
CA ALA A 7 22.12 -0.19 3.10
C ALA A 7 20.72 -0.66 3.52
N ARG A 8 20.49 -0.86 4.81
CA ARG A 8 19.15 -1.14 5.34
C ARG A 8 18.28 0.10 5.11
N THR A 9 17.82 0.28 3.87
CA THR A 9 16.69 1.13 3.54
C THR A 9 15.50 0.56 4.30
N SER A 10 14.72 1.38 4.99
CA SER A 10 13.36 0.99 5.38
C SER A 10 12.71 0.33 4.16
N ALA A 11 12.49 -0.98 4.23
CA ALA A 11 12.12 -1.74 3.04
C ALA A 11 10.79 -1.20 2.53
N TRP A 12 10.75 -0.72 1.29
CA TRP A 12 9.55 -0.16 0.64
C TRP A 12 8.30 -1.00 0.96
N GLN A 13 7.31 -0.38 1.59
CA GLN A 13 6.13 -1.03 2.18
C GLN A 13 4.93 -1.05 1.24
N CYS A 14 4.89 -0.20 0.21
CA CYS A 14 3.76 -0.21 -0.71
C CYS A 14 3.77 -1.45 -1.63
N GLY A 15 2.66 -2.17 -1.68
CA GLY A 15 2.45 -3.28 -2.60
C GLY A 15 2.44 -4.64 -1.91
N ILE A 16 1.76 -5.59 -2.55
CA ILE A 16 1.63 -6.99 -2.14
C ILE A 16 2.59 -7.84 -2.98
N GLY A 17 3.70 -8.27 -2.37
CA GLY A 17 4.73 -9.06 -3.03
C GLY A 17 5.62 -8.26 -4.00
N PRO A 18 6.68 -8.89 -4.56
CA PRO A 18 7.79 -8.19 -5.21
C PRO A 18 7.38 -7.40 -6.46
N ILE A 19 6.47 -7.94 -7.29
CA ILE A 19 6.07 -7.31 -8.56
C ILE A 19 5.27 -6.03 -8.29
N SER A 20 4.22 -6.12 -7.46
CA SER A 20 3.38 -4.95 -7.18
C SER A 20 4.14 -3.90 -6.35
N SER A 21 5.10 -4.32 -5.52
CA SER A 21 6.02 -3.42 -4.85
C SER A 21 6.89 -2.64 -5.82
N ALA A 22 7.49 -3.29 -6.82
CA ALA A 22 8.27 -2.63 -7.86
C ALA A 22 7.42 -1.64 -8.69
N ILE A 23 6.20 -2.02 -9.06
CA ILE A 23 5.27 -1.15 -9.77
C ILE A 23 4.90 0.07 -8.92
N SER A 24 4.55 -0.14 -7.64
CA SER A 24 4.19 0.93 -6.71
C SER A 24 5.36 1.90 -6.51
N TYR A 25 6.58 1.37 -6.39
CA TYR A 25 7.79 2.18 -6.31
C TYR A 25 8.01 3.02 -7.56
N ALA A 26 7.87 2.42 -8.75
CA ALA A 26 8.03 3.14 -10.02
C ALA A 26 7.02 4.29 -10.17
N ILE A 27 5.78 4.10 -9.70
CA ILE A 27 4.75 5.16 -9.70
C ILE A 27 5.12 6.28 -8.70
N ALA A 28 5.65 5.94 -7.53
CA ALA A 28 5.99 6.93 -6.50
C ALA A 28 7.34 7.63 -6.74
N PHE A 29 8.26 7.02 -7.49
CA PHE A 29 9.63 7.48 -7.72
C PHE A 29 9.75 8.92 -8.25
N PRO A 30 8.89 9.42 -9.16
CA PRO A 30 8.94 10.82 -9.60
C PRO A 30 8.54 11.84 -8.52
N SER A 31 8.14 11.38 -7.33
CA SER A 31 7.63 12.19 -6.24
C SER A 31 8.36 11.91 -4.92
N ASP A 32 7.75 12.29 -3.79
CA ASP A 32 8.29 11.96 -2.47
C ASP A 32 7.94 10.51 -2.12
N SER A 33 8.77 9.58 -2.59
CA SER A 33 8.57 8.16 -2.32
C SER A 33 8.58 7.87 -0.81
N VAL A 34 9.33 8.63 -0.01
CA VAL A 34 9.36 8.46 1.46
C VAL A 34 8.01 8.81 2.09
N GLU A 35 7.39 9.91 1.67
CA GLU A 35 6.06 10.28 2.18
C GLU A 35 4.95 9.32 1.75
N VAL A 36 5.06 8.77 0.53
CA VAL A 36 4.12 7.75 0.02
C VAL A 36 4.31 6.44 0.78
N ASP A 37 5.56 6.01 0.99
CA ASP A 37 5.92 4.81 1.74
C ASP A 37 5.37 4.84 3.17
N LYS A 38 5.46 6.02 3.81
CA LYS A 38 4.87 6.23 5.14
C LYS A 38 3.36 5.97 5.15
N CYS A 39 2.62 6.46 4.17
CA CYS A 39 1.18 6.19 4.08
C CYS A 39 0.90 4.69 3.91
N CYS A 40 1.71 3.97 3.14
CA CYS A 40 1.58 2.52 2.98
C CYS A 40 1.89 1.77 4.27
N SER A 41 2.95 2.15 4.98
CA SER A 41 3.29 1.56 6.27
C SER A 41 2.20 1.77 7.32
N GLU A 42 1.56 2.94 7.32
CA GLU A 42 0.43 3.24 8.20
C GLU A 42 -0.79 2.39 7.82
N HIS A 43 -1.15 2.32 6.53
CA HIS A 43 -2.25 1.48 6.03
C HIS A 43 -2.11 0.01 6.44
N ASP A 44 -0.92 -0.54 6.20
CA ASP A 44 -0.57 -1.90 6.57
C ASP A 44 -0.68 -2.13 8.09
N THR A 45 -0.26 -1.15 8.90
CA THR A 45 -0.36 -1.22 10.37
C THR A 45 -1.83 -1.21 10.83
N LEU A 46 -2.68 -0.41 10.19
CA LEU A 46 -4.11 -0.35 10.49
C LEU A 46 -4.79 -1.71 10.25
N ILE A 47 -4.43 -2.39 9.16
CA ILE A 47 -4.99 -3.70 8.79
C ILE A 47 -4.41 -4.82 9.66
N ASP A 48 -3.08 -4.90 9.75
CA ASP A 48 -2.39 -6.07 10.33
C ASP A 48 -2.36 -6.02 11.87
N ASN A 49 -2.15 -4.84 12.46
CA ASN A 49 -1.98 -4.71 13.91
C ASN A 49 -3.26 -4.26 14.61
N LEU A 50 -3.98 -3.29 14.03
CA LEU A 50 -5.19 -2.73 14.66
C LEU A 50 -6.48 -3.43 14.23
N HIS A 51 -6.42 -4.41 13.32
CA HIS A 51 -7.57 -5.18 12.84
C HIS A 51 -8.71 -4.28 12.33
N MET A 52 -8.36 -3.12 11.78
CA MET A 52 -9.32 -2.17 11.21
C MET A 52 -9.92 -2.77 9.93
N SER A 53 -11.21 -2.49 9.68
CA SER A 53 -11.84 -2.85 8.40
C SER A 53 -11.07 -2.22 7.24
N ARG A 54 -10.86 -2.99 6.17
CA ARG A 54 -10.12 -2.52 4.99
C ARG A 54 -10.72 -1.26 4.39
N GLU A 55 -12.05 -1.12 4.37
CA GLU A 55 -12.70 0.10 3.86
C GLU A 55 -12.29 1.36 4.62
N GLU A 56 -12.12 1.26 5.93
CA GLU A 56 -11.72 2.39 6.77
C GLU A 56 -10.22 2.65 6.69
N ALA A 57 -9.40 1.60 6.65
CA ALA A 57 -7.97 1.74 6.39
C ALA A 57 -7.70 2.40 5.02
N ASP A 58 -8.45 2.01 3.97
CA ASP A 58 -8.34 2.58 2.63
C ASP A 58 -8.71 4.08 2.61
N ARG A 59 -9.72 4.49 3.39
CA ARG A 59 -10.08 5.92 3.54
C ARG A 59 -8.96 6.72 4.19
N LEU A 60 -8.40 6.23 5.30
CA LEU A 60 -7.29 6.88 6.00
C LEU A 60 -6.03 6.95 5.13
N PHE A 61 -5.75 5.88 4.38
CA PHE A 61 -4.68 5.87 3.41
C PHE A 61 -4.86 6.93 2.32
N CYS A 62 -6.06 7.02 1.74
CA CYS A 62 -6.40 8.04 0.75
C CYS A 62 -6.35 9.47 1.29
N GLN A 63 -6.69 9.65 2.56
CA GLN A 63 -6.54 10.92 3.27
C GLN A 63 -5.06 11.26 3.47
N CYS A 64 -4.22 10.30 3.86
CA CYS A 64 -2.77 10.47 4.00
C CYS A 64 -2.12 10.98 2.70
N LEU A 65 -2.51 10.44 1.55
CA LEU A 65 -2.02 10.93 0.25
C LEU A 65 -2.59 12.30 -0.13
N ALA A 66 -3.79 12.65 0.35
CA ALA A 66 -4.40 13.94 0.06
C ALA A 66 -3.73 15.11 0.81
N THR A 67 -3.17 14.85 2.00
CA THR A 67 -2.49 15.89 2.80
C THR A 67 -1.08 16.19 2.32
N LYS A 68 -0.50 15.40 1.40
CA LYS A 68 0.84 15.67 0.86
C LYS A 68 0.83 16.90 -0.02
N ASP A 69 1.86 17.74 0.05
CA ASP A 69 1.88 19.03 -0.66
C ASP A 69 2.21 18.91 -2.15
N ARG A 70 2.75 17.77 -2.58
CA ARG A 70 3.21 17.60 -3.96
C ARG A 70 2.05 17.36 -4.93
N TRP A 71 2.01 18.17 -5.99
CA TRP A 71 1.00 18.05 -7.05
C TRP A 71 0.93 16.64 -7.65
N TYR A 72 2.09 16.02 -7.93
CA TYR A 72 2.15 14.67 -8.51
C TYR A 72 1.54 13.63 -7.57
N ILE A 73 1.74 13.76 -6.25
CA ILE A 73 1.12 12.85 -5.29
C ILE A 73 -0.41 13.02 -5.33
N ARG A 74 -0.92 14.25 -5.31
CA ARG A 74 -2.36 14.52 -5.31
C ARG A 74 -3.07 14.09 -6.60
N ASN A 75 -2.42 14.24 -7.75
CA ASN A 75 -3.06 14.08 -9.07
C ASN A 75 -2.69 12.78 -9.80
N VAL A 76 -1.62 12.08 -9.40
CA VAL A 76 -1.18 10.83 -10.04
C VAL A 76 -1.13 9.69 -9.04
N VAL A 77 -0.34 9.81 -7.97
CA VAL A 77 -0.15 8.72 -7.00
C VAL A 77 -1.46 8.40 -6.28
N LYS A 78 -2.13 9.43 -5.73
CA LYS A 78 -3.39 9.28 -5.01
C LYS A 78 -4.45 8.56 -5.82
N PRO A 79 -4.87 9.01 -7.02
CA PRO A 79 -5.92 8.32 -7.76
C PRO A 79 -5.54 6.87 -8.11
N LEU A 80 -4.28 6.60 -8.48
CA LEU A 80 -3.83 5.23 -8.79
C LEU A 80 -3.88 4.32 -7.57
N PHE A 81 -3.29 4.74 -6.45
CA PHE A 81 -3.22 3.93 -5.25
C PHE A 81 -4.61 3.77 -4.59
N CYS A 82 -5.38 4.87 -4.47
CA CYS A 82 -6.73 4.83 -3.90
C CYS A 82 -7.68 3.93 -4.69
N THR A 83 -7.64 4.01 -6.02
CA THR A 83 -8.46 3.14 -6.88
C THR A 83 -8.04 1.69 -6.69
N THR A 84 -6.74 1.41 -6.63
CA THR A 84 -6.21 0.06 -6.46
C THR A 84 -6.66 -0.57 -5.14
N VAL A 85 -6.47 0.12 -4.00
CA VAL A 85 -6.86 -0.42 -2.68
C VAL A 85 -8.38 -0.59 -2.56
N THR A 86 -9.16 0.38 -3.07
CA THR A 86 -10.63 0.30 -3.04
C THR A 86 -11.15 -0.85 -3.90
N LEU A 87 -10.59 -1.03 -5.11
CA LEU A 87 -10.93 -2.15 -5.98
C LEU A 87 -10.54 -3.48 -5.33
N TYR A 88 -9.37 -3.54 -4.72
CA TYR A 88 -8.91 -4.72 -3.99
C TYR A 88 -9.90 -5.09 -2.88
N THR A 89 -10.23 -4.15 -1.99
CA THR A 89 -11.22 -4.37 -0.91
C THR A 89 -12.57 -4.83 -1.43
N LYS A 90 -13.09 -4.21 -2.50
CA LYS A 90 -14.35 -4.62 -3.14
C LYS A 90 -14.27 -6.02 -3.73
N TRP A 91 -13.17 -6.37 -4.40
CA TRP A 91 -12.98 -7.68 -5.02
C TRP A 91 -13.08 -8.81 -3.98
N PHE A 92 -12.47 -8.62 -2.82
CA PHE A 92 -12.57 -9.58 -1.72
C PHE A 92 -13.92 -9.55 -1.02
N ALA A 93 -14.59 -8.40 -0.94
CA ALA A 93 -15.95 -8.32 -0.41
C ALA A 93 -16.99 -9.00 -1.33
N SER A 94 -16.80 -8.96 -2.65
CA SER A 94 -17.74 -9.52 -3.64
C SER A 94 -17.53 -10.99 -3.97
N SER A 95 -16.42 -11.59 -3.53
CA SER A 95 -16.13 -12.99 -3.81
C SER A 95 -17.01 -13.91 -2.92
N PRO A 96 -17.90 -14.75 -3.48
CA PRO A 96 -18.78 -15.64 -2.69
C PRO A 96 -18.02 -16.79 -1.98
N ALA A 97 -16.69 -16.83 -2.10
CA ALA A 97 -15.83 -17.74 -1.37
C ALA A 97 -15.24 -17.03 -0.13
N LYS A 98 -15.86 -17.31 1.03
CA LYS A 98 -15.39 -17.05 2.42
C LYS A 98 -16.13 -15.95 3.21
N ALA A 99 -17.41 -16.23 3.47
CA ALA A 99 -18.00 -16.01 4.80
C ALA A 99 -17.57 -17.11 5.81
N SER A 100 -16.35 -17.64 5.70
CA SER A 100 -15.81 -18.65 6.62
C SER A 100 -14.35 -18.33 6.91
N ASN A 101 -14.14 -17.87 8.14
CA ASN A 101 -12.88 -17.54 8.81
C ASN A 101 -11.98 -16.53 8.10
N ASN A 102 -12.04 -15.28 8.58
CA ASN A 102 -10.89 -14.43 8.98
C ASN A 102 -9.54 -14.71 8.27
N THR A 103 -9.56 -14.89 6.95
CA THR A 103 -8.37 -15.24 6.20
C THR A 103 -7.70 -13.92 5.86
N PHE A 104 -6.94 -13.44 6.83
CA PHE A 104 -5.69 -12.73 6.62
C PHE A 104 -5.03 -13.30 5.35
N ILE A 105 -4.99 -12.53 4.27
CA ILE A 105 -4.05 -12.79 3.18
C ILE A 105 -2.73 -12.25 3.73
N PRO A 106 -1.83 -13.08 4.28
CA PRO A 106 -0.53 -12.60 4.70
C PRO A 106 0.10 -11.89 3.50
N ARG A 107 0.66 -10.69 3.73
CA ARG A 107 1.64 -10.12 2.79
C ARG A 107 2.61 -11.24 2.49
N GLY A 108 2.55 -11.78 1.26
CA GLY A 108 3.42 -12.88 0.84
C GLY A 108 4.84 -12.50 1.22
N THR A 109 5.50 -13.40 1.96
CA THR A 109 6.83 -13.18 2.54
C THR A 109 7.73 -12.53 1.51
N ARG A 110 8.06 -11.28 1.79
CA ARG A 110 8.98 -10.44 1.01
C ARG A 110 10.40 -10.99 1.15
#